data_AF-A0A7K0BQW0-F1
#
_entry.id   AF-A0A7K0BQW0-F1
#
_cell.length_a   1.000
_cell.length_b   1.000
_cell.length_c   1.000
_cell.angle_alpha   90.00
_cell.angle_beta   90.00
_cell.angle_gamma   90.00
#
_symmetry.space_group_name_H-M   'P 1'
#
loop_
_entity.id
_entity.type
_entity.pdbx_description
1 polymer ?
#
loop_
_entity_poly.entity_id
_entity_poly.type
_entity_poly.pdbx_seq_one_letter_code
_entity_poly.pdbx_strand_id
1 'polypeptide(L)'
;MLGLHARQWMVVAILLGVCFSALSGGALTVAWAALTRPPTNAELQRAADAEVARRWRTWPAGRIFPERLAYALPGGRTEYAARVGVLPDTSCAGAADDQVGEVLRRHGCRAALRATYTDQLQGVVVTVGVVAFPDAWKADAALKEMPPSSAPDADRPVPVTPALHAVAFPGTASARFTDAARQQRFAGRAGPYVVLTAAGQADGRPAAAVTKRRPGSPFALAPQLAEEVARPLATRPLPDCAAKKEWQC
;
A
#
# COMPACT_ATOMS: atom_id res chain seq x y z
N MET A 1 -12.53 -26.24 66.70
CA MET A 1 -13.80 -25.51 66.91
C MET A 1 -13.47 -24.17 67.54
N LEU A 2 -13.22 -23.13 66.75
CA LEU A 2 -12.84 -21.82 67.30
C LEU A 2 -14.05 -21.23 68.04
N GLY A 3 -13.96 -21.12 69.37
CA GLY A 3 -14.98 -20.55 70.25
C GLY A 3 -15.05 -19.03 70.12
N LEU A 4 -15.44 -18.54 68.95
CA LEU A 4 -15.73 -17.13 68.72
C LEU A 4 -17.24 -16.90 68.93
N HIS A 5 -17.60 -16.00 69.84
CA HIS A 5 -18.99 -15.57 70.02
C HIS A 5 -19.51 -14.92 68.73
N ALA A 6 -20.82 -14.97 68.46
CA ALA A 6 -21.45 -14.42 67.25
C ALA A 6 -20.98 -12.97 66.92
N ARG A 7 -20.68 -12.18 67.96
CA ARG A 7 -20.12 -10.83 67.84
C ARG A 7 -18.74 -10.79 67.16
N GLN A 8 -17.88 -11.76 67.42
CA GLN A 8 -16.54 -11.82 66.83
C GLN A 8 -16.58 -12.28 65.36
N TRP A 9 -17.49 -13.18 64.99
CA TRP A 9 -17.75 -13.53 63.59
C TRP A 9 -18.29 -12.35 62.79
N MET A 10 -19.13 -11.51 63.40
CA MET A 10 -19.64 -10.29 62.79
C MET A 10 -18.50 -9.29 62.49
N VAL A 11 -17.57 -9.10 63.44
CA VAL A 11 -16.40 -8.24 63.26
C VAL A 11 -15.49 -8.76 62.13
N VAL A 12 -15.24 -10.07 62.08
CA VAL A 12 -14.45 -10.69 61.00
C VAL A 12 -15.13 -10.49 59.64
N ALA A 13 -16.45 -10.71 59.54
CA ALA A 13 -17.19 -10.52 58.31
C ALA A 13 -17.17 -9.05 57.84
N ILE A 14 -17.30 -8.09 58.76
CA ILE A 14 -17.20 -6.66 58.45
C ILE A 14 -15.79 -6.31 57.95
N LEU A 15 -14.74 -6.78 58.63
CA LEU A 15 -13.35 -6.53 58.23
C LEU A 15 -13.04 -7.13 56.85
N LEU A 16 -13.51 -8.36 56.59
CA LEU A 16 -13.39 -8.99 55.28
C LEU A 16 -14.16 -8.23 54.21
N GLY A 17 -15.38 -7.77 54.50
CA GLY A 17 -16.18 -6.95 53.60
C GLY A 17 -15.49 -5.63 53.25
N VAL A 18 -14.98 -4.90 54.25
CA VAL A 18 -14.23 -3.66 54.07
C VAL A 18 -12.96 -3.90 53.25
N CYS A 19 -12.21 -4.97 53.54
CA CYS A 19 -11.00 -5.33 52.81
C CYS A 19 -11.32 -5.65 51.34
N PHE A 20 -12.37 -6.44 51.08
CA PHE A 20 -12.81 -6.79 49.73
C PHE A 20 -13.29 -5.56 48.95
N SER A 21 -14.07 -4.67 49.56
CA SER A 21 -14.52 -3.42 48.93
C SER A 21 -13.36 -2.48 48.62
N ALA A 22 -12.38 -2.35 49.52
CA ALA A 22 -11.19 -1.52 49.30
C ALA A 22 -10.31 -2.07 48.16
N LEU A 23 -10.08 -3.39 48.13
CA LEU A 23 -9.32 -4.05 47.05
C LEU A 23 -10.04 -3.94 45.70
N SER A 24 -11.36 -4.18 45.67
CA SER A 24 -12.16 -4.07 44.45
C SER A 24 -12.24 -2.63 43.93
N GLY A 25 -12.43 -1.67 44.84
CA GLY A 25 -12.42 -0.24 44.52
C GLY A 25 -11.06 0.21 43.97
N GLY A 26 -9.96 -0.21 44.58
CA GLY A 26 -8.60 0.05 44.08
C GLY A 26 -8.31 -0.59 42.72
N ALA A 27 -8.77 -1.82 42.49
CA ALA A 27 -8.63 -2.49 41.20
C ALA A 27 -9.41 -1.76 40.10
N LEU A 28 -10.64 -1.28 40.41
CA LEU A 28 -11.45 -0.51 39.48
C LEU A 28 -10.83 0.85 39.15
N THR A 29 -10.26 1.57 40.13
CA THR A 29 -9.62 2.86 39.86
C THR A 29 -8.35 2.72 39.03
N VAL A 30 -7.53 1.69 39.29
CA VAL A 30 -6.33 1.39 38.49
C VAL A 30 -6.72 0.97 37.07
N ALA A 31 -7.73 0.10 36.91
CA ALA A 31 -8.24 -0.29 35.60
C ALA A 31 -8.82 0.91 34.83
N TRP A 32 -9.58 1.77 35.50
CA TRP A 32 -10.15 2.98 34.91
C TRP A 32 -9.08 3.98 34.50
N ALA A 33 -8.06 4.21 35.33
CA ALA A 33 -6.91 5.05 34.99
C ALA A 33 -6.09 4.48 33.82
N ALA A 34 -5.94 3.15 33.74
CA ALA A 34 -5.26 2.50 32.62
C ALA A 34 -6.04 2.58 31.30
N LEU A 35 -7.38 2.60 31.35
CA LEU A 35 -8.25 2.72 30.16
C LEU A 35 -8.44 4.16 29.70
N THR A 36 -8.32 5.14 30.59
CA THR A 36 -8.52 6.57 30.30
C THR A 36 -7.22 7.35 30.13
N ARG A 37 -6.06 6.70 30.26
CA ARG A 37 -4.78 7.35 29.98
C ARG A 37 -4.66 7.72 28.50
N PRO A 38 -3.97 8.83 28.17
CA PRO A 38 -3.67 9.14 26.79
C PRO A 38 -2.80 8.04 26.15
N PRO A 39 -2.95 7.80 24.84
CA PRO A 39 -2.12 6.84 24.12
C PRO A 39 -0.66 7.30 24.11
N THR A 40 0.25 6.34 24.25
CA THR A 40 1.68 6.60 24.06
C THR A 40 2.00 6.82 22.59
N ASN A 41 3.11 7.50 22.30
CA ASN A 41 3.62 7.65 20.93
C ASN A 41 3.79 6.30 20.22
N ALA A 42 4.25 5.26 20.92
CA ALA A 42 4.42 3.94 20.34
C ALA A 42 3.08 3.28 19.97
N GLU A 43 2.01 3.54 20.73
CA GLU A 43 0.65 3.07 20.42
C GLU A 43 0.09 3.82 19.21
N LEU A 44 0.29 5.14 19.13
CA LEU A 44 -0.11 5.96 17.99
C LEU A 44 0.59 5.52 16.70
N GLN A 45 1.91 5.28 16.73
CA GLN A 45 2.64 4.79 15.56
C GLN A 45 2.15 3.41 15.10
N ARG A 46 1.93 2.47 16.04
CA ARG A 46 1.37 1.15 15.73
C ARG A 46 -0.02 1.24 15.12
N ALA A 47 -0.87 2.13 15.64
CA ALA A 47 -2.20 2.36 15.11
C ALA A 47 -2.15 2.96 13.69
N ALA A 48 -1.29 3.96 13.46
CA ALA A 48 -1.08 4.57 12.15
C ALA A 48 -0.54 3.56 11.12
N ASP A 49 0.44 2.73 11.50
CA ASP A 49 0.97 1.67 10.62
C ASP A 49 -0.10 0.64 10.27
N ALA A 50 -0.90 0.23 11.26
CA ALA A 50 -1.99 -0.71 11.05
C ALA A 50 -3.12 -0.12 10.19
N GLU A 51 -3.40 1.19 10.29
CA GLU A 51 -4.32 1.90 9.40
C GLU A 51 -3.80 1.92 7.98
N VAL A 52 -2.55 2.37 7.78
CA VAL A 52 -1.91 2.43 6.46
C VAL A 52 -1.92 1.06 5.80
N ALA A 53 -1.59 -0.02 6.51
CA ALA A 53 -1.58 -1.39 5.98
C ALA A 53 -2.97 -1.93 5.59
N ARG A 54 -4.07 -1.31 6.05
CA ARG A 54 -5.44 -1.71 5.69
C ARG A 54 -6.03 -0.89 4.54
N ARG A 55 -5.41 0.21 4.12
CA ARG A 55 -5.98 1.12 3.11
C ARG A 55 -6.34 0.47 1.80
N TRP A 56 -5.57 -0.51 1.33
CA TRP A 56 -5.89 -1.25 0.11
C TRP A 56 -7.29 -1.86 0.07
N ARG A 57 -7.87 -2.20 1.24
CA ARG A 57 -9.22 -2.77 1.36
C ARG A 57 -10.26 -1.79 1.90
N THR A 58 -9.85 -0.71 2.56
CA THR A 58 -10.80 0.25 3.18
C THR A 58 -11.01 1.49 2.33
N TRP A 59 -10.04 1.87 1.48
CA TRP A 59 -10.18 3.02 0.60
C TRP A 59 -10.91 2.64 -0.69
N PRO A 60 -11.75 3.54 -1.23
CA PRO A 60 -12.29 3.37 -2.57
C PRO A 60 -11.16 3.24 -3.61
N ALA A 61 -11.36 2.41 -4.63
CA ALA A 61 -10.38 2.23 -5.69
C ALA A 61 -9.97 3.55 -6.36
N GLY A 62 -10.92 4.48 -6.57
CA GLY A 62 -10.64 5.81 -7.13
C GLY A 62 -9.79 6.72 -6.25
N ARG A 63 -9.67 6.42 -4.94
CA ARG A 63 -8.74 7.11 -4.03
C ARG A 63 -7.33 6.53 -4.11
N ILE A 64 -7.20 5.22 -4.31
CA ILE A 64 -5.91 4.54 -4.49
C ILE A 64 -5.36 4.85 -5.88
N PHE A 65 -6.21 4.80 -6.89
CA PHE A 65 -5.92 5.10 -8.28
C PHE A 65 -6.77 6.29 -8.73
N PRO A 66 -6.33 7.53 -8.53
CA PRO A 66 -7.03 8.74 -8.99
C PRO A 66 -7.34 8.74 -10.49
N GLU A 67 -8.34 9.52 -10.92
CA GLU A 67 -8.70 9.64 -12.34
C GLU A 67 -7.61 10.28 -13.19
N ARG A 68 -6.83 11.19 -12.58
CA ARG A 68 -5.72 11.87 -13.22
C ARG A 68 -4.52 11.83 -12.30
N LEU A 69 -3.36 11.55 -12.88
CA LEU A 69 -2.07 11.60 -12.20
C LEU A 69 -1.17 12.58 -12.95
N ALA A 70 -0.55 13.50 -12.23
CA ALA A 70 0.41 14.43 -12.84
C ALA A 70 1.74 13.72 -13.09
N TYR A 71 2.43 14.09 -14.17
CA TYR A 71 3.83 13.73 -14.38
C TYR A 71 4.57 14.89 -15.03
N ALA A 72 5.85 15.02 -14.73
CA ALA A 72 6.73 16.01 -15.32
C ALA A 72 7.41 15.45 -16.58
N LEU A 73 7.49 16.29 -17.59
CA LEU A 73 8.30 16.10 -18.78
C LEU A 73 9.68 16.74 -18.61
N PRO A 74 10.68 16.31 -19.42
CA PRO A 74 11.92 17.06 -19.59
C PRO A 74 11.61 18.54 -19.91
N GLY A 75 12.25 19.46 -19.19
CA GLY A 75 11.99 20.89 -19.30
C GLY A 75 10.92 21.45 -18.35
N GLY A 76 10.42 20.66 -17.39
CA GLY A 76 9.62 21.14 -16.27
C GLY A 76 8.13 21.34 -16.55
N ARG A 77 7.67 21.01 -17.76
CA ARG A 77 6.24 21.03 -18.10
C ARG A 77 5.55 19.85 -17.41
N THR A 78 4.37 20.12 -16.83
CA THR A 78 3.52 19.07 -16.24
C THR A 78 2.45 18.65 -17.25
N GLU A 79 2.28 17.34 -17.39
CA GLU A 79 1.19 16.70 -18.13
C GLU A 79 0.43 15.73 -17.21
N TYR A 80 -0.65 15.15 -17.71
CA TYR A 80 -1.51 14.27 -16.92
C TYR A 80 -1.78 12.95 -17.61
N ALA A 81 -1.61 11.87 -16.88
CA ALA A 81 -2.08 10.56 -17.27
C ALA A 81 -3.53 10.36 -16.81
N ALA A 82 -4.38 9.84 -17.69
CA ALA A 82 -5.78 9.56 -17.40
C ALA A 82 -5.99 8.08 -17.09
N ARG A 83 -6.73 7.78 -16.02
CA ARG A 83 -7.10 6.41 -15.64
C ARG A 83 -8.09 5.86 -16.65
N VAL A 84 -7.70 4.78 -17.33
CA VAL A 84 -8.56 4.05 -18.26
C VAL A 84 -9.51 3.12 -17.50
N GLY A 85 -9.01 2.44 -16.47
CA GLY A 85 -9.80 1.53 -15.67
C GLY A 85 -9.02 0.92 -14.51
N VAL A 86 -9.76 0.28 -13.61
CA VAL A 86 -9.23 -0.49 -12.48
C VAL A 86 -9.67 -1.94 -12.65
N LEU A 87 -8.74 -2.88 -12.54
CA LEU A 87 -9.05 -4.30 -12.58
C LEU A 87 -9.67 -4.72 -11.23
N PRO A 88 -10.85 -5.37 -11.21
CA PRO A 88 -11.45 -5.84 -9.96
C PRO A 88 -10.70 -7.01 -9.31
N ASP A 89 -9.96 -7.78 -10.08
CA ASP A 89 -9.15 -8.88 -9.54
C ASP A 89 -8.00 -8.36 -8.67
N THR A 90 -7.90 -8.92 -7.48
CA THR A 90 -6.91 -8.56 -6.46
C THR A 90 -5.94 -9.70 -6.15
N SER A 91 -6.01 -10.80 -6.92
CA SER A 91 -5.18 -11.98 -6.71
C SER A 91 -3.68 -11.66 -6.82
N CYS A 92 -2.88 -12.11 -5.84
CA CYS A 92 -1.43 -11.94 -5.87
C CYS A 92 -0.76 -12.80 -6.96
N ALA A 93 -1.30 -14.00 -7.20
CA ALA A 93 -0.75 -14.93 -8.18
C ALA A 93 -0.98 -14.46 -9.61
N GLY A 94 -2.16 -13.91 -9.92
CA GLY A 94 -2.49 -13.39 -11.25
C GLY A 94 -2.01 -11.96 -11.50
N ALA A 95 -1.20 -11.39 -10.60
CA ALA A 95 -0.77 -10.00 -10.67
C ALA A 95 0.37 -9.77 -11.67
N ALA A 96 1.29 -10.72 -11.77
CA ALA A 96 2.56 -10.60 -12.47
C ALA A 96 3.04 -11.98 -12.95
N ASP A 97 4.02 -11.99 -13.85
CA ASP A 97 4.63 -13.23 -14.34
C ASP A 97 5.13 -14.10 -13.16
N ASP A 98 5.10 -15.43 -13.34
CA ASP A 98 5.30 -16.43 -12.28
C ASP A 98 6.47 -16.13 -11.32
N GLN A 99 7.62 -15.71 -11.84
CA GLN A 99 8.79 -15.37 -11.00
C GLN A 99 8.49 -14.20 -10.05
N VAL A 100 7.83 -13.14 -10.52
CA VAL A 100 7.44 -12.01 -9.68
C VAL A 100 6.31 -12.44 -8.74
N GLY A 101 5.29 -13.15 -9.26
CA GLY A 101 4.17 -13.67 -8.47
C GLY A 101 4.64 -14.52 -7.28
N GLU A 102 5.63 -15.38 -7.47
CA GLU A 102 6.21 -16.21 -6.41
C GLU A 102 6.89 -15.38 -5.33
N VAL A 103 7.68 -14.35 -5.69
CA VAL A 103 8.28 -13.42 -4.72
C VAL A 103 7.19 -12.71 -3.91
N LEU A 104 6.13 -12.23 -4.55
CA LEU A 104 5.01 -11.58 -3.86
C LEU A 104 4.37 -12.51 -2.83
N ARG A 105 4.07 -13.77 -3.21
CA ARG A 105 3.45 -14.74 -2.31
C ARG A 105 4.37 -15.13 -1.15
N ARG A 106 5.64 -15.41 -1.43
CA ARG A 106 6.66 -15.77 -0.42
C ARG A 106 6.75 -14.74 0.69
N HIS A 107 6.67 -13.47 0.34
CA HIS A 107 6.74 -12.37 1.30
C HIS A 107 5.40 -11.96 1.90
N GLY A 108 4.33 -12.72 1.63
CA GLY A 108 3.04 -12.58 2.31
C GLY A 108 2.11 -11.56 1.68
N CYS A 109 2.15 -11.40 0.34
CA CYS A 109 1.20 -10.58 -0.39
C CYS A 109 -0.25 -10.86 0.07
N ARG A 110 -0.96 -9.78 0.40
CA ARG A 110 -2.36 -9.79 0.84
C ARG A 110 -3.32 -9.55 -0.30
N ALA A 111 -2.94 -8.66 -1.22
CA ALA A 111 -3.69 -8.30 -2.41
C ALA A 111 -2.79 -7.57 -3.40
N ALA A 112 -3.09 -7.67 -4.69
CA ALA A 112 -2.46 -6.91 -5.75
C ALA A 112 -3.52 -6.17 -6.56
N LEU A 113 -3.66 -4.87 -6.31
CA LEU A 113 -4.60 -4.01 -7.01
C LEU A 113 -3.95 -3.47 -8.29
N ARG A 114 -4.69 -3.35 -9.40
CA ARG A 114 -4.13 -2.87 -10.66
C ARG A 114 -5.05 -1.86 -11.35
N ALA A 115 -4.46 -0.81 -11.90
CA ALA A 115 -5.14 0.15 -12.75
C ALA A 115 -4.29 0.48 -13.97
N THR A 116 -4.93 0.83 -15.08
CA THR A 116 -4.24 1.24 -16.30
C THR A 116 -4.49 2.71 -16.58
N TYR A 117 -3.42 3.40 -16.95
CA TYR A 117 -3.40 4.80 -17.32
C TYR A 117 -2.88 4.96 -18.74
N THR A 118 -3.31 6.01 -19.41
CA THR A 118 -2.70 6.49 -20.66
C THR A 118 -2.11 7.87 -20.44
N ASP A 119 -0.98 8.16 -21.08
CA ASP A 119 -0.44 9.53 -21.14
C ASP A 119 -1.43 10.51 -21.80
N GLN A 120 -1.11 11.80 -21.77
CA GLN A 120 -2.01 12.83 -22.26
C GLN A 120 -2.33 12.70 -23.76
N LEU A 121 -1.38 12.18 -24.54
CA LEU A 121 -1.53 11.94 -25.98
C LEU A 121 -2.10 10.56 -26.31
N GLN A 122 -2.34 9.72 -25.31
CA GLN A 122 -2.78 8.33 -25.46
C GLN A 122 -1.85 7.46 -26.33
N GLY A 123 -0.57 7.81 -26.41
CA GLY A 123 0.46 7.05 -27.12
C GLY A 123 1.17 6.02 -26.23
N VAL A 124 1.16 6.25 -24.91
CA VAL A 124 1.81 5.41 -23.90
C VAL A 124 0.78 4.92 -22.90
N VAL A 125 0.83 3.62 -22.62
CA VAL A 125 -0.03 2.95 -21.64
C VAL A 125 0.84 2.46 -20.50
N VAL A 126 0.37 2.66 -19.26
CA VAL A 126 1.02 2.21 -18.04
C VAL A 126 0.01 1.47 -17.18
N THR A 127 0.24 0.19 -16.92
CA THR A 127 -0.43 -0.51 -15.83
C THR A 127 0.35 -0.29 -14.54
N VAL A 128 -0.30 0.26 -13.52
CA VAL A 128 0.23 0.46 -12.16
C VAL A 128 -0.39 -0.60 -11.26
N GLY A 129 0.47 -1.35 -10.56
CA GLY A 129 0.09 -2.37 -9.59
C GLY A 129 0.50 -1.96 -8.18
N VAL A 130 -0.44 -1.98 -7.23
CA VAL A 130 -0.18 -1.78 -5.80
C VAL A 130 -0.32 -3.12 -5.10
N VAL A 131 0.79 -3.65 -4.61
CA VAL A 131 0.82 -4.91 -3.87
C VAL A 131 0.89 -4.63 -2.37
N ALA A 132 -0.11 -5.09 -1.63
CA ALA A 132 -0.21 -4.92 -0.19
C ALA A 132 0.49 -6.06 0.56
N PHE A 133 1.30 -5.70 1.56
CA PHE A 133 1.96 -6.62 2.48
C PHE A 133 1.47 -6.41 3.92
N PRO A 134 1.75 -7.35 4.85
CA PRO A 134 1.37 -7.20 6.25
C PRO A 134 2.02 -5.97 6.91
N ASP A 135 3.26 -5.67 6.51
CA ASP A 135 4.06 -4.59 7.07
C ASP A 135 5.13 -4.10 6.08
N ALA A 136 5.81 -3.03 6.48
CA ALA A 136 6.88 -2.39 5.76
C ALA A 136 8.09 -3.29 5.48
N TRP A 137 8.43 -4.20 6.40
CA TRP A 137 9.60 -5.07 6.29
C TRP A 137 9.37 -6.15 5.24
N LYS A 138 8.17 -6.74 5.20
CA LYS A 138 7.77 -7.70 4.18
C LYS A 138 7.74 -7.08 2.78
N ALA A 139 7.23 -5.85 2.66
CA ALA A 139 7.28 -5.11 1.39
C ALA A 139 8.73 -4.84 0.93
N ASP A 140 9.60 -4.44 1.85
CA ASP A 140 11.02 -4.20 1.57
C ASP A 140 11.77 -5.49 1.16
N ALA A 141 11.52 -6.60 1.87
CA ALA A 141 12.08 -7.91 1.53
C ALA A 141 11.62 -8.38 0.14
N ALA A 142 10.34 -8.21 -0.19
CA ALA A 142 9.83 -8.50 -1.52
C ALA A 142 10.52 -7.65 -2.60
N LEU A 143 10.64 -6.33 -2.39
CA LEU A 143 11.29 -5.43 -3.35
C LEU A 143 12.75 -5.82 -3.61
N LYS A 144 13.49 -6.24 -2.58
CA LYS A 144 14.90 -6.68 -2.72
C LYS A 144 15.08 -7.92 -3.59
N GLU A 145 14.06 -8.77 -3.70
CA GLU A 145 14.04 -9.94 -4.58
C GLU A 145 13.40 -9.66 -5.95
N MET A 146 12.91 -8.44 -6.21
CA MET A 146 12.33 -8.09 -7.50
C MET A 146 13.40 -8.00 -8.60
N PRO A 147 13.04 -8.33 -9.85
CA PRO A 147 13.86 -7.99 -11.00
C PRO A 147 14.14 -6.48 -11.01
N PRO A 148 15.36 -6.05 -11.38
CA PRO A 148 15.68 -4.63 -11.41
C PRO A 148 14.77 -3.90 -12.39
N SER A 149 14.39 -2.67 -12.04
CA SER A 149 13.67 -1.76 -12.93
C SER A 149 14.41 -1.59 -14.25
N SER A 150 13.67 -1.40 -15.35
CA SER A 150 14.26 -1.12 -16.64
C SER A 150 15.03 0.21 -16.60
N ALA A 151 16.22 0.24 -17.18
CA ALA A 151 16.97 1.48 -17.34
C ALA A 151 16.18 2.44 -18.26
N PRO A 152 16.09 3.74 -17.93
CA PRO A 152 15.37 4.72 -18.76
C PRO A 152 15.89 4.81 -20.20
N ASP A 153 17.21 4.59 -20.38
CA ASP A 153 17.94 4.85 -21.64
C ASP A 153 18.67 3.62 -22.21
N ALA A 154 18.17 2.42 -21.91
CA ALA A 154 18.79 1.19 -22.40
C ALA A 154 18.97 1.23 -23.94
N ASP A 155 20.22 1.06 -24.40
CA ASP A 155 20.60 1.11 -25.82
C ASP A 155 19.97 -0.01 -26.65
N ARG A 156 19.58 -1.10 -26.00
CA ARG A 156 18.88 -2.24 -26.61
C ARG A 156 17.60 -2.53 -25.84
N PRO A 157 16.53 -3.00 -26.52
CA PRO A 157 15.36 -3.55 -25.84
C PRO A 157 15.79 -4.75 -25.01
N VAL A 158 15.78 -4.61 -23.70
CA VAL A 158 15.97 -5.73 -22.77
C VAL A 158 14.61 -6.41 -22.61
N PRO A 159 14.55 -7.75 -22.54
CA PRO A 159 13.32 -8.44 -22.16
C PRO A 159 12.77 -7.85 -20.85
N VAL A 160 11.53 -7.37 -20.92
CA VAL A 160 10.84 -6.74 -19.78
C VAL A 160 10.29 -7.78 -18.83
N THR A 161 10.22 -9.03 -19.27
CA THR A 161 9.84 -10.17 -18.43
C THR A 161 10.99 -10.58 -17.49
N PRO A 162 10.67 -10.99 -16.25
CA PRO A 162 9.33 -10.96 -15.65
C PRO A 162 8.93 -9.56 -15.15
N ALA A 163 7.63 -9.25 -15.20
CA ALA A 163 7.04 -7.98 -14.80
C ALA A 163 5.57 -8.13 -14.36
N LEU A 164 4.97 -7.03 -13.90
CA LEU A 164 3.52 -6.92 -13.69
C LEU A 164 2.77 -7.24 -14.98
N HIS A 165 1.64 -7.96 -14.88
CA HIS A 165 0.78 -8.23 -16.02
C HIS A 165 0.11 -6.95 -16.51
N ALA A 166 0.10 -6.76 -17.82
CA ALA A 166 -0.61 -5.68 -18.47
C ALA A 166 -2.12 -5.87 -18.32
N VAL A 167 -2.84 -4.77 -18.08
CA VAL A 167 -4.31 -4.78 -18.00
C VAL A 167 -4.86 -3.91 -19.12
N ALA A 168 -5.43 -4.57 -20.13
CA ALA A 168 -6.09 -3.91 -21.26
C ALA A 168 -7.58 -3.69 -20.99
N PHE A 169 -8.10 -2.54 -21.43
CA PHE A 169 -9.53 -2.24 -21.43
C PHE A 169 -10.04 -2.11 -22.88
N PRO A 170 -10.94 -3.00 -23.34
CA PRO A 170 -11.50 -2.94 -24.68
C PRO A 170 -12.17 -1.58 -24.99
N GLY A 171 -12.10 -1.14 -26.25
CA GLY A 171 -12.69 0.14 -26.67
C GLY A 171 -11.94 1.39 -26.22
N THR A 172 -10.73 1.24 -25.66
CA THR A 172 -9.89 2.36 -25.19
C THR A 172 -8.50 2.32 -25.84
N ALA A 173 -7.69 3.36 -25.64
CA ALA A 173 -6.29 3.38 -26.08
C ALA A 173 -5.43 2.25 -25.47
N SER A 174 -5.87 1.65 -24.35
CA SER A 174 -5.18 0.51 -23.73
C SER A 174 -5.53 -0.85 -24.35
N ALA A 175 -6.47 -0.92 -25.30
CA ALA A 175 -7.05 -2.18 -25.77
C ALA A 175 -6.02 -3.17 -26.35
N ARG A 176 -4.90 -2.67 -26.87
CA ARG A 176 -3.82 -3.49 -27.44
C ARG A 176 -2.64 -3.70 -26.49
N PHE A 177 -2.68 -3.14 -25.28
CA PHE A 177 -1.60 -3.26 -24.31
C PHE A 177 -1.68 -4.60 -23.56
N THR A 178 -1.08 -5.62 -24.17
CA THR A 178 -0.97 -6.98 -23.61
C THR A 178 0.40 -7.21 -22.98
N ASP A 179 0.61 -8.36 -22.34
CA ASP A 179 1.90 -8.72 -21.76
C ASP A 179 3.05 -8.74 -22.77
N ALA A 180 2.76 -9.08 -24.03
CA ALA A 180 3.73 -9.04 -25.11
C ALA A 180 4.13 -7.59 -25.48
N ALA A 181 3.26 -6.61 -25.23
CA ALA A 181 3.47 -5.20 -25.52
C ALA A 181 4.25 -4.45 -24.42
N ARG A 182 4.64 -5.13 -23.33
CA ARG A 182 5.44 -4.53 -22.24
C ARG A 182 6.84 -4.17 -22.75
N GLN A 183 7.25 -2.93 -22.48
CA GLN A 183 8.51 -2.35 -22.95
C GLN A 183 9.34 -1.68 -21.84
N GLN A 184 8.73 -1.42 -20.68
CA GLN A 184 9.43 -0.99 -19.48
C GLN A 184 8.76 -1.60 -18.25
N ARG A 185 9.56 -1.92 -17.23
CA ARG A 185 9.08 -2.22 -15.88
C ARG A 185 9.72 -1.30 -14.84
N PHE A 186 8.99 -1.05 -13.77
CA PHE A 186 9.50 -0.40 -12.57
C PHE A 186 8.99 -1.14 -11.33
N ALA A 187 9.81 -1.14 -10.28
CA ALA A 187 9.43 -1.56 -8.94
C ALA A 187 9.91 -0.53 -7.92
N GLY A 188 9.05 -0.18 -6.97
CA GLY A 188 9.34 0.70 -5.85
C GLY A 188 8.54 0.30 -4.61
N ARG A 189 8.80 0.93 -3.47
CA ARG A 189 8.13 0.62 -2.20
C ARG A 189 7.74 1.89 -1.46
N ALA A 190 6.55 1.87 -0.87
CA ALA A 190 6.06 2.92 0.02
C ALA A 190 5.27 2.30 1.17
N GLY A 191 5.74 2.47 2.40
CA GLY A 191 5.10 1.87 3.57
C GLY A 191 5.01 0.33 3.45
N PRO A 192 3.85 -0.28 3.70
CA PRO A 192 3.62 -1.72 3.52
C PRO A 192 3.24 -2.11 2.08
N TYR A 193 3.55 -1.28 1.09
CA TYR A 193 3.20 -1.50 -0.31
C TYR A 193 4.43 -1.59 -1.21
N VAL A 194 4.41 -2.54 -2.14
CA VAL A 194 5.28 -2.52 -3.33
C VAL A 194 4.44 -2.01 -4.49
N VAL A 195 4.94 -1.02 -5.22
CA VAL A 195 4.29 -0.50 -6.42
C VAL A 195 5.10 -0.93 -7.63
N LEU A 196 4.44 -1.65 -8.53
CA LEU A 196 5.00 -2.18 -9.76
C LEU A 196 4.38 -1.43 -10.94
N THR A 197 5.12 -1.27 -12.03
CA THR A 197 4.53 -0.83 -13.29
C THR A 197 5.00 -1.68 -14.45
N ALA A 198 4.13 -1.77 -15.45
CA ALA A 198 4.47 -2.20 -16.79
C ALA A 198 4.00 -1.13 -17.77
N ALA A 199 4.88 -0.66 -18.65
CA ALA A 199 4.57 0.38 -19.63
C ALA A 199 4.91 -0.07 -21.06
N GLY A 200 4.19 0.46 -22.03
CA GLY A 200 4.38 0.20 -23.46
C GLY A 200 3.58 1.15 -24.33
N GLN A 201 3.69 1.02 -25.65
CA GLN A 201 2.88 1.82 -26.57
C GLN A 201 1.45 1.32 -26.65
N ALA A 202 0.53 2.26 -26.85
CA ALA A 202 -0.90 2.00 -27.04
C ALA A 202 -1.21 1.13 -28.27
N ASP A 203 -0.32 1.07 -29.26
CA ASP A 203 -0.50 0.25 -30.45
C ASP A 203 -0.22 -1.25 -30.24
N GLY A 204 0.29 -1.64 -29.08
CA GLY A 204 0.52 -3.03 -28.69
C GLY A 204 1.82 -3.64 -29.23
N ARG A 205 2.72 -2.84 -29.82
CA ARG A 205 3.98 -3.39 -30.35
C ARG A 205 4.85 -3.97 -29.22
N PRO A 206 5.52 -5.11 -29.43
CA PRO A 206 6.43 -5.68 -28.44
C PRO A 206 7.76 -4.93 -28.38
N ALA A 207 8.50 -5.08 -27.28
CA ALA A 207 9.85 -4.50 -27.13
C ALA A 207 10.81 -4.92 -28.27
N ALA A 208 10.72 -6.16 -28.73
CA ALA A 208 11.54 -6.69 -29.82
C ALA A 208 11.31 -6.01 -31.18
N ALA A 209 10.15 -5.37 -31.39
CA ALA A 209 9.87 -4.60 -32.61
C ALA A 209 10.59 -3.24 -32.63
N VAL A 210 11.28 -2.87 -31.55
CA VAL A 210 11.97 -1.59 -31.37
C VAL A 210 13.46 -1.77 -31.65
N THR A 211 13.90 -1.56 -32.87
CA THR A 211 15.29 -1.86 -33.26
C THR A 211 16.29 -0.73 -33.00
N LYS A 212 15.81 0.46 -32.65
CA LYS A 212 16.64 1.66 -32.39
C LYS A 212 16.29 2.30 -31.06
N ARG A 213 17.28 2.93 -30.42
CA ARG A 213 17.06 3.79 -29.25
C ARG A 213 16.03 4.86 -29.58
N ARG A 214 15.10 5.09 -28.66
CA ARG A 214 14.09 6.14 -28.78
C ARG A 214 14.59 7.41 -28.07
N PRO A 215 14.51 8.57 -28.72
CA PRO A 215 14.78 9.83 -28.04
C PRO A 215 13.72 10.11 -26.96
N GLY A 216 14.11 10.82 -25.91
CA GLY A 216 13.18 11.42 -24.94
C GLY A 216 12.55 10.47 -23.92
N SER A 217 13.12 9.27 -23.70
CA SER A 217 12.74 8.33 -22.63
C SER A 217 11.21 8.19 -22.47
N PRO A 218 10.49 7.66 -23.47
CA PRO A 218 9.02 7.77 -23.59
C PRO A 218 8.23 7.14 -22.43
N PHE A 219 8.88 6.32 -21.61
CA PHE A 219 8.27 5.67 -20.46
C PHE A 219 8.68 6.30 -19.12
N ALA A 220 9.36 7.44 -19.12
CA ALA A 220 9.77 8.15 -17.91
C ALA A 220 8.60 8.56 -16.98
N LEU A 221 7.36 8.56 -17.49
CA LEU A 221 6.17 8.76 -16.68
C LEU A 221 5.88 7.58 -15.73
N ALA A 222 6.24 6.36 -16.08
CA ALA A 222 5.84 5.15 -15.34
C ALA A 222 6.30 5.16 -13.86
N PRO A 223 7.57 5.46 -13.52
CA PRO A 223 7.97 5.60 -12.12
C PRO A 223 7.28 6.78 -11.41
N GLN A 224 6.97 7.87 -12.13
CA GLN A 224 6.27 9.02 -11.55
C GLN A 224 4.83 8.67 -11.18
N LEU A 225 4.11 7.95 -12.06
CA LEU A 225 2.77 7.46 -11.75
C LEU A 225 2.78 6.49 -10.56
N ALA A 226 3.81 5.66 -10.45
CA ALA A 226 3.98 4.78 -9.30
C ALA A 226 4.13 5.59 -8.00
N GLU A 227 4.96 6.64 -8.00
CA GLU A 227 5.16 7.51 -6.83
C GLU A 227 3.88 8.26 -6.46
N GLU A 228 3.18 8.86 -7.43
CA GLU A 228 1.94 9.60 -7.22
C GLU A 228 0.82 8.73 -6.64
N VAL A 229 0.74 7.46 -7.02
CA VAL A 229 -0.17 6.47 -6.41
C VAL A 229 0.30 6.08 -5.00
N ALA A 230 1.60 5.84 -4.83
CA ALA A 230 2.17 5.29 -3.60
C ALA A 230 2.18 6.29 -2.44
N ARG A 231 2.49 7.56 -2.71
CA ARG A 231 2.69 8.61 -1.71
C ARG A 231 1.46 8.81 -0.80
N PRO A 232 0.25 9.10 -1.31
CA PRO A 232 -0.92 9.27 -0.45
C PRO A 232 -1.28 7.97 0.27
N LEU A 233 -1.07 6.82 -0.38
CA LEU A 233 -1.38 5.52 0.21
C LEU A 233 -0.51 5.20 1.42
N ALA A 234 0.78 5.54 1.40
CA ALA A 234 1.73 5.25 2.47
C ALA A 234 1.86 6.35 3.53
N THR A 235 1.26 7.52 3.32
CA THR A 235 1.36 8.66 4.27
C THR A 235 0.65 8.33 5.58
N ARG A 236 1.40 8.30 6.69
CA ARG A 236 0.85 8.07 8.03
C ARG A 236 0.02 9.28 8.49
N PRO A 237 -1.24 9.10 8.88
CA PRO A 237 -1.98 10.14 9.57
C PRO A 237 -1.57 10.04 11.04
N LEU A 238 -0.61 10.86 11.47
CA LEU A 238 -0.29 10.97 12.89
C LEU A 238 -1.22 12.02 13.48
N PRO A 239 -2.20 11.64 14.34
CA PRO A 239 -3.02 12.62 15.01
C PRO A 239 -2.15 13.44 15.96
N ASP A 240 -2.28 14.76 15.87
CA ASP A 240 -1.65 15.66 16.83
C ASP A 240 -2.55 15.74 18.07
N CYS A 241 -2.29 14.86 19.05
CA CYS A 241 -3.00 14.88 20.33
C CYS A 241 -2.62 16.07 21.22
N ALA A 242 -1.58 16.86 20.89
CA ALA A 242 -1.26 18.10 21.60
C ALA A 242 -2.13 19.27 21.09
N ALA A 243 -2.47 19.25 19.81
CA ALA A 243 -3.46 20.15 19.21
C ALA A 243 -4.88 19.72 19.58
N LYS A 244 -5.33 20.08 20.80
CA LYS A 244 -6.66 19.79 21.40
C LYS A 244 -7.90 20.10 20.55
N LYS A 245 -7.77 20.69 19.35
CA LYS A 245 -8.87 21.18 18.52
C LYS A 245 -9.28 20.26 17.36
N GLU A 246 -8.42 19.36 16.91
CA GLU A 246 -8.71 18.58 15.69
C GLU A 246 -9.02 17.10 15.95
N TRP A 247 -8.52 16.55 17.07
CA TRP A 247 -8.66 15.12 17.40
C TRP A 247 -9.01 14.93 18.87
N GLN A 248 -10.02 14.12 19.17
CA GLN A 248 -10.28 13.64 20.52
C GLN A 248 -9.44 12.39 20.77
N CYS A 249 -8.32 12.62 21.46
CA CYS A 249 -7.57 11.61 22.20
C CYS A 249 -8.00 11.74 23.68
#